data_AF-A0A6N7FKE3-F1
#
_entry.id   AF-A0A6N7FKE3-F1
#
_cell.length_a   1.000
_cell.length_b   1.000
_cell.length_c   1.000
_cell.angle_alpha   90.00
_cell.angle_beta   90.00
_cell.angle_gamma   90.00
#
_symmetry.space_group_name_H-M   'P 1'
#
loop_
_entity.id
_entity.type
_entity.pdbx_description
1 polymer ?
#
loop_
_entity_poly.entity_id
_entity_poly.type
_entity_poly.pdbx_seq_one_letter_code
_entity_poly.pdbx_strand_id
1 'polypeptide(L)'
;MRRVVAGVLAGTGLAVVVLAGGGCRQQGSREAFCAQVVEVPVVSDADTLVAPGGEDLLDGLLEGLEDLHDASPGEVRPDVGTLVSVTKDLREVLREADPERADEETLAELRSGLAYYGAASERVVAYTSRTCGIDLTTVTATPTITTTD
;
A
#
# COMPACT_ATOMS: atom_id res chain seq x y z
N MET A 1 -7.46 55.07 -27.32
CA MET A 1 -6.17 55.30 -26.64
C MET A 1 -5.26 54.10 -26.89
N ARG A 2 -4.02 54.39 -27.30
CA ARG A 2 -2.79 53.59 -27.56
C ARG A 2 -2.82 52.05 -27.54
N ARG A 3 -2.32 51.48 -28.65
CA ARG A 3 -1.81 50.10 -28.83
C ARG A 3 -0.42 49.94 -28.18
N VAL A 4 -0.13 48.77 -27.62
CA VAL A 4 1.24 48.23 -27.41
C VAL A 4 1.12 46.68 -27.55
N VAL A 5 1.27 46.12 -28.76
CA VAL A 5 2.48 45.52 -29.39
C VAL A 5 3.04 44.32 -28.63
N ALA A 6 3.06 43.18 -29.33
CA ALA A 6 3.61 41.88 -28.94
C ALA A 6 5.11 41.91 -28.63
N GLY A 7 5.54 41.02 -27.74
CA GLY A 7 6.95 40.71 -27.50
C GLY A 7 7.14 39.21 -27.25
N VAL A 8 7.66 38.51 -28.26
CA VAL A 8 8.31 37.19 -28.10
C VAL A 8 9.72 37.47 -27.60
N LEU A 9 10.07 36.95 -26.42
CA LEU A 9 11.43 36.89 -25.92
C LEU A 9 11.77 35.43 -25.61
N ALA A 10 12.70 34.89 -26.40
CA ALA A 10 13.43 33.67 -26.12
C ALA A 10 14.33 33.90 -24.89
N GLY A 11 14.26 32.98 -23.92
CA GLY A 11 15.10 33.02 -22.73
C GLY A 11 14.89 31.78 -21.88
N THR A 12 15.92 30.93 -21.82
CA THR A 12 16.05 29.75 -20.96
C THR A 12 15.88 30.18 -19.50
N GLY A 13 14.73 29.86 -18.91
CA GLY A 13 14.45 30.10 -17.50
C GLY A 13 13.66 28.91 -16.97
N LEU A 14 14.20 28.26 -15.93
CA LEU A 14 13.49 27.26 -15.14
C LEU A 14 12.12 27.82 -14.75
N ALA A 15 11.07 27.32 -15.39
CA ALA A 15 9.73 27.46 -14.87
C ALA A 15 9.62 26.50 -13.68
N VAL A 16 9.97 26.99 -12.49
CA VAL A 16 9.50 26.38 -11.25
C VAL A 16 8.01 26.62 -11.22
N VAL A 17 7.26 25.70 -11.81
CA VAL A 17 5.81 25.67 -11.74
C VAL A 17 5.48 25.19 -10.32
N VAL A 18 5.47 26.14 -9.38
CA VAL A 18 4.86 25.94 -8.06
C VAL A 18 3.37 25.82 -8.29
N LEU A 19 2.89 24.60 -8.52
CA LEU A 19 1.47 24.26 -8.47
C LEU A 19 1.02 24.25 -7.01
N ALA A 20 0.96 25.42 -6.41
CA ALA A 20 0.09 25.69 -5.27
C ALA A 20 -1.32 25.94 -5.80
N GLY A 21 -1.99 24.86 -6.21
CA GLY A 21 -3.43 24.81 -6.48
C GLY A 21 -3.97 23.60 -5.73
N GLY A 22 -4.75 23.75 -4.68
CA GLY A 22 -6.13 24.19 -4.81
C GLY A 22 -7.02 22.95 -4.97
N GLY A 23 -7.38 22.34 -3.85
CA GLY A 23 -8.64 21.60 -3.66
C GLY A 23 -9.10 20.63 -4.75
N CYS A 24 -8.20 19.91 -5.43
CA CYS A 24 -8.60 18.69 -6.11
C CYS A 24 -8.72 17.61 -5.04
N ARG A 25 -9.90 17.00 -4.88
CA ARG A 25 -9.98 15.64 -4.36
C ARG A 25 -9.12 14.79 -5.30
N GLN A 26 -7.84 14.66 -4.98
CA GLN A 26 -6.90 13.92 -5.78
C GLN A 26 -7.32 12.45 -5.69
N GLN A 27 -7.96 11.95 -6.75
CA GLN A 27 -7.91 10.53 -7.03
C GLN A 27 -6.42 10.14 -6.98
N GLY A 28 -6.09 9.12 -6.20
CA GLY A 28 -4.74 8.74 -5.77
C GLY A 28 -3.55 9.29 -6.56
N SER A 29 -2.63 9.92 -5.84
CA SER A 29 -1.38 10.48 -6.38
C SER A 29 -0.17 9.67 -5.93
N ARG A 30 0.96 9.85 -6.61
CA ARG A 30 2.22 9.21 -6.20
C ARG A 30 2.64 9.69 -4.81
N GLU A 31 2.47 10.97 -4.52
CA GLU A 31 2.81 11.58 -3.23
C GLU A 31 1.96 11.00 -2.10
N ALA A 32 0.64 10.85 -2.31
CA ALA A 32 -0.26 10.26 -1.32
C ALA A 32 0.08 8.78 -1.08
N PHE A 33 0.31 8.02 -2.15
CA PHE A 33 0.74 6.63 -2.05
C PHE A 33 2.05 6.47 -1.27
N CYS A 34 3.07 7.27 -1.58
CA CYS A 34 4.36 7.18 -0.89
C CYS A 34 4.28 7.57 0.59
N ALA A 35 3.36 8.45 0.97
CA ALA A 35 3.09 8.78 2.38
C ALA A 35 2.38 7.63 3.11
N GLN A 36 1.44 6.95 2.44
CA GLN A 36 0.59 5.92 3.06
C GLN A 36 1.24 4.54 3.11
N VAL A 37 2.06 4.17 2.12
CA VAL A 37 2.55 2.79 1.93
C VAL A 37 3.41 2.26 3.09
N VAL A 38 4.01 3.15 3.88
CA VAL A 38 4.82 2.79 5.06
C VAL A 38 3.98 2.47 6.30
N GLU A 39 2.69 2.81 6.29
CA GLU A 39 1.78 2.58 7.41
C GLU A 39 1.03 1.24 7.28
N VAL A 40 1.09 0.59 6.12
CA VAL A 40 0.37 -0.67 5.89
C VAL A 40 1.11 -1.83 6.59
N PRO A 41 0.43 -2.58 7.47
CA PRO A 41 1.04 -3.73 8.14
C PRO A 41 1.38 -4.85 7.15
N VAL A 42 2.28 -5.75 7.55
CA VAL A 42 2.71 -6.89 6.72
C VAL A 42 2.23 -8.20 7.35
N VAL A 43 1.66 -9.05 6.50
CA VAL A 43 1.32 -10.44 6.85
C VAL A 43 2.03 -11.34 5.86
N SER A 44 2.74 -12.34 6.40
CA SER A 44 3.54 -13.26 5.59
C SER A 44 3.32 -14.73 5.91
N ASP A 45 2.52 -15.04 6.93
CA ASP A 45 2.48 -16.38 7.49
C ASP A 45 1.07 -16.80 7.91
N ALA A 46 0.71 -18.04 7.58
CA ALA A 46 -0.60 -18.61 7.84
C ALA A 46 -0.78 -18.95 9.33
N ASP A 47 0.29 -19.36 10.02
CA ASP A 47 0.22 -19.69 11.45
C ASP A 47 -0.11 -18.44 12.29
N THR A 48 0.38 -17.26 11.85
CA THR A 48 0.01 -15.96 12.43
C THR A 48 -1.47 -15.64 12.24
N LEU A 49 -2.06 -16.03 11.11
CA LEU A 49 -3.46 -15.76 10.79
C LEU A 49 -4.44 -16.65 11.56
N VAL A 50 -4.08 -17.90 11.82
CA VAL A 50 -4.93 -18.82 12.62
C VAL A 50 -4.75 -18.64 14.13
N ALA A 51 -3.77 -17.85 14.56
CA ALA A 51 -3.57 -17.54 15.97
C ALA A 51 -4.68 -16.60 16.50
N PRO A 52 -4.94 -16.60 17.83
CA PRO A 52 -5.86 -15.64 18.43
C PRO A 52 -5.52 -14.19 18.05
N GLY A 53 -6.50 -13.46 17.50
CA GLY A 53 -6.33 -12.10 17.01
C GLY A 53 -5.94 -11.99 15.52
N GLY A 54 -5.86 -13.10 14.78
CA GLY A 54 -5.60 -13.08 13.34
C GLY A 54 -6.68 -12.38 12.52
N GLU A 55 -7.96 -12.49 12.93
CA GLU A 55 -9.06 -11.74 12.31
C GLU A 55 -8.90 -10.22 12.51
N ASP A 56 -8.62 -9.77 13.74
CA ASP A 56 -8.38 -8.35 14.03
C ASP A 56 -7.18 -7.81 13.23
N LEU A 57 -6.15 -8.64 13.04
CA LEU A 57 -5.00 -8.32 12.22
C LEU A 57 -5.41 -8.13 10.76
N LEU A 58 -6.21 -9.04 10.20
CA LEU A 58 -6.71 -8.90 8.82
C LEU A 58 -7.64 -7.71 8.65
N ASP A 59 -8.45 -7.36 9.66
CA ASP A 59 -9.30 -6.17 9.61
C ASP A 59 -8.46 -4.89 9.59
N GLY A 60 -7.44 -4.77 10.44
CA GLY A 60 -6.51 -3.63 10.40
C GLY A 60 -5.69 -3.56 9.12
N LEU A 61 -5.25 -4.71 8.59
CA LEU A 61 -4.59 -4.78 7.28
C LEU A 61 -5.52 -4.34 6.16
N LEU A 62 -6.78 -4.78 6.19
CA LEU A 62 -7.75 -4.46 5.16
C LEU A 62 -8.04 -2.95 5.13
N GLU A 63 -8.24 -2.33 6.29
CA GLU A 63 -8.42 -0.88 6.41
C GLU A 63 -7.22 -0.13 5.80
N GLY A 64 -5.99 -0.48 6.19
CA GLY A 64 -4.79 0.14 5.64
C GLY A 64 -4.61 -0.06 4.14
N LEU A 65 -5.00 -1.22 3.59
CA LEU A 65 -4.95 -1.51 2.16
C LEU A 65 -6.03 -0.77 1.36
N GLU A 66 -7.23 -0.58 1.91
CA GLU A 66 -8.30 0.20 1.29
C GLU A 66 -7.89 1.69 1.21
N ASP A 67 -7.33 2.25 2.28
CA ASP A 67 -6.78 3.60 2.28
C ASP A 67 -5.61 3.76 1.29
N LEU A 68 -4.70 2.77 1.26
CA LEU A 68 -3.60 2.76 0.29
C LEU A 68 -4.12 2.66 -1.14
N HIS A 69 -5.16 1.88 -1.40
CA HIS A 69 -5.76 1.73 -2.73
C HIS A 69 -6.33 3.06 -3.23
N ASP A 70 -7.01 3.81 -2.35
CA ASP A 70 -7.58 5.12 -2.68
C ASP A 70 -6.50 6.17 -2.92
N ALA A 71 -5.41 6.10 -2.17
CA ALA A 71 -4.21 6.91 -2.38
C ALA A 71 -3.38 6.48 -3.60
N SER A 72 -3.58 5.27 -4.12
CA SER A 72 -2.72 4.70 -5.17
C SER A 72 -2.90 5.36 -6.54
N PRO A 73 -1.82 5.72 -7.24
CA PRO A 73 -1.89 6.11 -8.64
C PRO A 73 -2.32 4.92 -9.52
N GLY A 74 -2.93 5.21 -10.67
CA GLY A 74 -3.50 4.18 -11.55
C GLY A 74 -2.52 3.08 -12.01
N GLU A 75 -1.21 3.35 -11.96
CA GLU A 75 -0.15 2.38 -12.31
C GLU A 75 -0.01 1.23 -11.31
N VAL A 76 -0.23 1.48 -10.01
CA VAL A 76 -0.07 0.48 -8.92
C VAL A 76 -1.40 0.12 -8.27
N ARG A 77 -2.44 0.94 -8.47
CA ARG A 77 -3.78 0.71 -7.91
C ARG A 77 -4.34 -0.70 -8.17
N PRO A 78 -4.20 -1.32 -9.37
CA PRO A 78 -4.67 -2.69 -9.58
C PRO A 78 -3.98 -3.73 -8.70
N ASP A 79 -2.68 -3.54 -8.42
CA ASP A 79 -1.93 -4.42 -7.54
C ASP A 79 -2.36 -4.26 -6.08
N VAL A 80 -2.56 -3.02 -5.61
CA VAL A 80 -3.12 -2.77 -4.27
C VAL A 80 -4.55 -3.30 -4.16
N GLY A 81 -5.37 -3.17 -5.21
CA GLY A 81 -6.71 -3.75 -5.26
C GLY A 81 -6.69 -5.29 -5.19
N THR A 82 -5.65 -5.91 -5.75
CA THR A 82 -5.42 -7.35 -5.59
C THR A 82 -5.14 -7.69 -4.13
N LEU A 83 -4.29 -6.93 -3.44
CA LEU A 83 -4.03 -7.12 -2.01
C LEU A 83 -5.32 -7.01 -1.18
N VAL A 84 -6.13 -5.96 -1.42
CA VAL A 84 -7.45 -5.79 -0.77
C VAL A 84 -8.34 -7.01 -0.98
N SER A 85 -8.46 -7.50 -2.22
CA SER A 85 -9.30 -8.65 -2.53
C SER A 85 -8.84 -9.91 -1.79
N VAL A 86 -7.54 -10.18 -1.81
CA VAL A 86 -6.98 -11.37 -1.17
C VAL A 86 -7.13 -11.31 0.34
N THR A 87 -6.92 -10.14 0.95
CA THR A 87 -7.14 -9.95 2.39
C THR A 87 -8.60 -10.20 2.77
N LYS A 88 -9.57 -9.81 1.92
CA LYS A 88 -10.99 -10.13 2.14
C LYS A 88 -11.23 -11.64 2.08
N ASP A 89 -10.66 -12.32 1.11
CA ASP A 89 -10.79 -13.78 0.95
C ASP A 89 -10.16 -14.52 2.15
N LEU A 90 -8.95 -14.14 2.57
CA LEU A 90 -8.28 -14.69 3.75
C LEU A 90 -9.11 -14.52 5.02
N ARG A 91 -9.76 -13.35 5.18
CA ARG A 91 -10.63 -13.08 6.33
C ARG A 91 -11.88 -13.94 6.30
N GLU A 92 -12.46 -14.15 5.13
CA GLU A 92 -13.62 -15.04 4.99
C GLU A 92 -13.24 -16.48 5.35
N VAL A 93 -12.11 -16.97 4.85
CA VAL A 93 -11.57 -18.30 5.21
C VAL A 93 -11.40 -18.43 6.73
N LEU A 94 -10.84 -17.42 7.41
CA LEU A 94 -10.71 -17.44 8.88
C LEU A 94 -12.05 -17.41 9.62
N ARG A 95 -13.05 -16.68 9.10
CA ARG A 95 -14.39 -16.61 9.71
C ARG A 95 -15.16 -17.91 9.59
N GLU A 96 -14.97 -18.62 8.47
CA GLU A 96 -15.57 -19.92 8.21
C GLU A 96 -14.83 -21.05 8.95
N ALA A 97 -13.55 -20.85 9.27
CA ALA A 97 -12.76 -21.78 10.04
C ALA A 97 -13.21 -21.89 11.50
N ASP A 98 -13.09 -23.08 12.06
CA ASP A 98 -13.28 -23.29 13.50
C ASP A 98 -12.09 -22.67 14.26
N PRO A 99 -12.30 -21.66 15.13
CA PRO A 99 -11.21 -20.98 15.84
C PRO A 99 -10.45 -21.92 16.80
N GLU A 100 -11.02 -23.07 17.15
CA GLU A 100 -10.35 -24.07 17.99
C GLU A 100 -9.58 -25.12 17.17
N ARG A 101 -9.85 -25.23 15.86
CA ARG A 101 -9.28 -26.23 14.95
C ARG A 101 -9.26 -25.76 13.49
N ALA A 102 -8.24 -24.99 13.11
CA ALA A 102 -7.88 -24.86 11.70
C ALA A 102 -7.46 -26.25 11.18
N ASP A 103 -8.18 -26.76 10.18
CA ASP A 103 -7.79 -28.00 9.51
C ASP A 103 -6.78 -27.76 8.39
N GLU A 104 -6.23 -28.85 7.84
CA GLU A 104 -5.24 -28.76 6.75
C GLU A 104 -5.80 -28.08 5.49
N GLU A 105 -7.12 -28.15 5.27
CA GLU A 105 -7.78 -27.47 4.15
C GLU A 105 -7.76 -25.96 4.35
N THR A 106 -8.17 -25.47 5.51
CA THR A 106 -8.08 -24.06 5.91
C THR A 106 -6.65 -23.53 5.76
N LEU A 107 -5.65 -24.27 6.28
CA LEU A 107 -4.26 -23.86 6.19
C LEU A 107 -3.74 -23.87 4.75
N ALA A 108 -4.21 -24.78 3.89
CA ALA A 108 -3.85 -24.80 2.48
C ALA A 108 -4.44 -23.59 1.73
N GLU A 109 -5.69 -23.22 2.02
CA GLU A 109 -6.34 -22.04 1.45
C GLU A 109 -5.64 -20.76 1.87
N LEU A 110 -5.33 -20.60 3.17
CA LEU A 110 -4.57 -19.46 3.67
C LEU A 110 -3.20 -19.35 3.02
N ARG A 111 -2.45 -20.45 2.90
CA ARG A 111 -1.14 -20.47 2.23
C ARG A 111 -1.25 -20.10 0.74
N SER A 112 -2.28 -20.59 0.06
CA SER A 112 -2.54 -20.25 -1.34
C SER A 112 -2.86 -18.75 -1.51
N GLY A 113 -3.72 -18.22 -0.64
CA GLY A 113 -4.04 -16.80 -0.59
C GLY A 113 -2.79 -15.95 -0.33
N LEU A 114 -1.97 -16.33 0.66
CA LEU A 114 -0.71 -15.63 0.99
C LEU A 114 0.32 -15.69 -0.15
N ALA A 115 0.39 -16.77 -0.92
CA ALA A 115 1.25 -16.83 -2.09
C ALA A 115 0.81 -15.83 -3.18
N TYR A 116 -0.49 -15.71 -3.42
CA TYR A 116 -1.03 -14.74 -4.37
C TYR A 116 -0.90 -13.29 -3.85
N TYR A 117 -1.10 -13.08 -2.54
CA TYR A 117 -0.81 -11.83 -1.84
C TYR A 117 0.65 -11.42 -2.06
N GLY A 118 1.60 -12.32 -1.79
CA GLY A 118 3.04 -12.07 -1.93
C GLY A 118 3.44 -11.63 -3.33
N ALA A 119 2.91 -12.26 -4.38
CA ALA A 119 3.19 -11.87 -5.75
C ALA A 119 2.70 -10.44 -6.09
N ALA A 120 1.55 -10.02 -5.55
CA ALA A 120 1.09 -8.64 -5.67
C ALA A 120 1.91 -7.68 -4.81
N SER A 121 2.28 -8.08 -3.59
CA SER A 121 3.13 -7.29 -2.70
C SER A 121 4.48 -6.99 -3.32
N GLU A 122 5.11 -7.97 -3.99
CA GLU A 122 6.38 -7.75 -4.71
C GLU A 122 6.28 -6.64 -5.76
N ARG A 123 5.17 -6.55 -6.49
CA ARG A 123 4.94 -5.50 -7.50
C ARG A 123 4.72 -4.14 -6.84
N VAL A 124 4.00 -4.08 -5.73
CA VAL A 124 3.83 -2.86 -4.92
C VAL A 124 5.18 -2.41 -4.36
N VAL A 125 5.96 -3.32 -3.76
CA VAL A 125 7.32 -3.03 -3.23
C VAL A 125 8.24 -2.53 -4.33
N ALA A 126 8.26 -3.18 -5.50
CA ALA A 126 9.06 -2.73 -6.64
C ALA A 126 8.64 -1.33 -7.13
N TYR A 127 7.33 -1.04 -7.15
CA TYR A 127 6.83 0.29 -7.46
C TYR A 127 7.27 1.31 -6.41
N THR A 128 7.12 1.01 -5.12
CA THR A 128 7.52 1.88 -4.01
C THR A 128 9.01 2.18 -4.04
N SER A 129 9.86 1.18 -4.25
CA SER A 129 11.31 1.37 -4.35
C SER A 129 11.68 2.29 -5.52
N ARG A 130 11.09 2.07 -6.71
CA ARG A 130 11.39 2.85 -7.91
C ARG A 130 10.83 4.28 -7.85
N THR A 131 9.63 4.45 -7.30
CA THR A 131 8.87 5.71 -7.37
C THR A 131 9.07 6.57 -6.12
N CYS A 132 9.06 5.96 -4.94
CA CYS A 132 9.19 6.66 -3.66
C CYS A 132 10.63 6.68 -3.15
N GLY A 133 11.52 5.82 -3.68
CA GLY A 133 12.87 5.66 -3.15
C GLY A 133 12.90 5.00 -1.76
N ILE A 134 11.83 4.31 -1.39
CA ILE A 134 11.68 3.64 -0.08
C ILE A 134 11.88 2.15 -0.26
N ASP A 135 12.76 1.56 0.56
CA ASP A 135 12.95 0.11 0.61
C ASP A 135 12.10 -0.50 1.73
N LEU A 136 10.93 -1.01 1.37
CA LEU A 136 10.00 -1.64 2.31
C LEU A 136 10.54 -2.95 2.91
N THR A 137 11.55 -3.58 2.31
CA THR A 137 12.17 -4.80 2.86
C THR A 137 12.97 -4.52 4.13
N THR A 138 13.43 -3.27 4.30
CA THR A 138 14.17 -2.83 5.49
C THR A 138 13.26 -2.30 6.60
N VAL A 139 12.08 -1.79 6.25
CA VAL A 139 11.08 -1.27 7.21
C VAL A 139 10.51 -2.40 8.06
N THR A 140 10.40 -3.61 7.51
CA THR A 140 9.96 -4.82 8.23
C THR A 140 10.96 -5.30 9.30
N ALA A 141 12.20 -4.82 9.28
CA ALA A 141 13.29 -5.30 10.13
C ALA A 141 13.57 -4.43 11.36
N THR A 142 12.63 -3.60 11.82
CA THR A 142 12.87 -2.68 12.95
C THR A 142 12.23 -3.17 14.26
N PRO A 143 12.88 -4.02 15.07
CA PRO A 143 12.71 -3.97 16.51
C PRO A 143 13.61 -2.85 17.05
N THR A 144 13.10 -1.61 17.13
CA THR A 144 13.75 -0.58 17.94
C THR A 144 13.49 -0.91 19.41
N ILE A 145 14.33 -1.77 19.98
CA ILE A 145 14.60 -1.76 21.43
C ILE A 145 16.00 -1.19 21.61
N THR A 146 16.11 0.13 21.55
CA THR A 146 17.26 0.83 22.12
C THR A 146 16.93 1.09 23.58
N THR A 147 17.10 0.08 24.43
CA THR A 147 17.28 0.30 25.86
C THR A 147 18.73 0.73 26.06
N THR A 148 18.96 2.03 26.09
CA THR A 148 20.20 2.60 26.62
C THR A 148 20.08 2.60 28.15
N ASP A 149 20.86 1.76 28.80
CA ASP A 149 21.29 1.93 30.20
C ASP A 149 22.55 2.83 30.22
#